data_AF-A0A8B6EE63-F1
#
_entry.id   AF-A0A8B6EE63-F1
#
_cell.length_a   1.000
_cell.length_b   1.000
_cell.length_c   1.000
_cell.angle_alpha   90.00
_cell.angle_beta   90.00
_cell.angle_gamma   90.00
#
_symmetry.space_group_name_H-M   'P 1'
#
loop_
_entity.id
_entity.type
_entity.pdbx_description
1 polymer ?
#
loop_
_entity_poly.entity_id
_entity_poly.type
_entity_poly.pdbx_seq_one_letter_code
_entity_poly.pdbx_strand_id
1 'polypeptide(L)' 'MGKVCIVLGCRNRDSYKQPGIKFHRIPKDEGRKELWIRAINRRDPVTGKVWISCDEGARVCSVHFID' A
#
# COMPACT_ATOMS: atom_id res chain seq x y z
N MET A 1 -11.83 10.70 5.44
CA MET A 1 -11.37 9.40 4.92
C MET A 1 -10.08 9.00 5.64
N GLY A 2 -10.07 7.92 6.42
CA GLY A 2 -8.85 7.45 7.11
C GLY A 2 -7.87 6.80 6.13
N LYS A 3 -6.56 6.97 6.34
CA LYS A 3 -5.54 6.33 5.48
C LYS A 3 -5.49 4.84 5.80
N VAL A 4 -5.54 3.95 4.81
CA VAL A 4 -5.53 2.50 5.01
C VAL A 4 -4.36 1.89 4.26
N CYS A 5 -3.72 0.87 4.85
CA CYS A 5 -2.67 0.14 4.15
C CYS A 5 -3.28 -0.71 3.03
N ILE A 6 -2.74 -0.60 1.82
CA ILE A 6 -3.25 -1.30 0.64
C ILE A 6 -2.73 -2.73 0.49
N VAL A 7 -1.71 -3.11 1.29
CA VAL A 7 -1.12 -4.45 1.26
C VAL A 7 -2.16 -5.49 1.66
N LEU A 8 -2.25 -6.58 0.87
CA LEU A 8 -3.21 -7.65 1.12
C LEU A 8 -3.02 -8.24 2.53
N GLY A 9 -4.14 -8.42 3.25
CA GLY A 9 -4.13 -8.92 4.62
C GLY A 9 -3.73 -7.90 5.69
N CYS A 10 -3.22 -6.71 5.32
CA CYS A 10 -2.88 -5.69 6.29
C CYS A 10 -4.15 -4.97 6.79
N ARG A 11 -4.33 -4.94 8.11
CA ARG A 11 -5.49 -4.28 8.77
C ARG A 11 -5.14 -2.91 9.35
N ASN A 12 -3.92 -2.43 9.17
CA ASN A 12 -3.48 -1.14 9.70
C ASN A 12 -4.22 0.03 9.02
N ARG A 13 -4.83 0.88 9.85
CA ARG A 13 -5.52 2.11 9.43
C ARG A 13 -4.98 3.28 10.24
N ASP A 14 -4.93 4.47 9.68
CA ASP A 14 -4.40 5.64 10.38
C ASP A 14 -5.19 5.98 11.66
N SER A 15 -6.49 5.66 11.65
CA SER A 15 -7.39 5.78 12.80
C SER A 15 -7.24 4.65 13.84
N TYR A 16 -6.62 3.53 13.46
CA TYR A 16 -6.48 2.33 14.31
C TYR A 16 -5.19 1.61 13.90
N LYS A 17 -4.06 2.15 14.37
CA LYS A 17 -2.71 1.63 14.14
C LYS A 17 -2.00 1.42 15.46
N GLN A 18 -1.03 0.51 15.47
CA GLN A 18 -0.10 0.43 16.58
C GLN A 18 0.72 1.74 16.67
N PRO A 19 1.09 2.19 17.87
CA PRO A 19 1.99 3.33 18.05
C PRO A 19 3.28 3.15 17.23
N GLY A 20 3.75 4.23 16.60
CA GLY A 20 4.98 4.22 15.79
C GLY A 20 4.82 3.82 14.32
N ILE A 21 3.66 3.30 13.90
CA ILE A 21 3.43 2.96 12.49
C ILE A 21 3.26 4.23 11.64
N LYS A 22 4.08 4.36 10.61
CA LYS A 22 4.01 5.42 9.59
C LYS A 22 3.35 4.90 8.32
N PHE A 23 2.68 5.78 7.57
CA PHE A 23 2.08 5.46 6.28
C PHE A 23 2.83 6.18 5.17
N HIS A 24 3.42 5.41 4.26
CA HIS A 24 4.21 5.89 3.14
C HIS A 24 3.35 5.95 1.88
N ARG A 25 3.50 7.02 1.09
CA ARG A 25 2.88 7.12 -0.24
C ARG A 25 3.61 6.21 -1.21
N ILE A 26 2.89 5.74 -2.23
CA ILE A 26 3.54 5.11 -3.38
C ILE A 26 4.51 6.13 -4.01
N PRO A 27 5.75 5.74 -4.31
CA PRO A 27 6.72 6.61 -4.97
C PRO A 27 6.19 7.15 -6.31
N LYS A 28 6.58 8.38 -6.66
CA LYS A 28 6.34 8.94 -8.00
C LYS A 28 7.31 8.40 -9.05
N ASP A 29 8.51 8.03 -8.60
CA ASP A 29 9.52 7.37 -9.42
C ASP A 29 8.98 6.06 -9.99
N GLU A 30 9.00 5.93 -11.33
CA GLU A 30 8.34 4.82 -12.02
C GLU A 30 8.98 3.46 -11.71
N GLY A 31 10.31 3.39 -11.63
CA GLY A 31 11.02 2.16 -11.32
C GLY A 31 10.69 1.66 -9.91
N ARG A 32 10.77 2.54 -8.90
CA ARG A 32 10.42 2.18 -7.52
C ARG A 32 8.93 1.93 -7.34
N LYS A 33 8.08 2.68 -8.06
CA LYS A 33 6.64 2.43 -8.10
C LYS A 33 6.38 1.02 -8.59
N GLU A 34 6.97 0.60 -9.71
CA GLU A 34 6.79 -0.75 -10.26
C GLU A 34 7.23 -1.84 -9.28
N LEU A 35 8.36 -1.65 -8.58
CA LEU A 35 8.80 -2.59 -7.54
C LEU A 35 7.78 -2.74 -6.41
N TRP A 36 7.21 -1.64 -5.93
CA TRP A 36 6.17 -1.68 -4.90
C TRP A 36 4.90 -2.35 -5.42
N ILE A 37 4.50 -2.04 -6.65
CA ILE A 37 3.34 -2.64 -7.30
C ILE A 37 3.50 -4.17 -7.37
N ARG A 38 4.68 -4.63 -7.81
CA ARG A 38 5.03 -6.05 -7.89
C ARG A 38 5.05 -6.70 -6.50
N ALA A 39 5.61 -6.04 -5.50
CA ALA A 39 5.69 -6.56 -4.13
C ALA A 39 4.31 -6.68 -3.46
N ILE A 40 3.42 -5.70 -3.69
CA ILE A 40 2.04 -5.73 -3.18
C ILE A 40 1.24 -6.86 -3.85
N ASN A 41 1.54 -7.17 -5.13
CA ASN A 41 0.92 -8.22 -5.96
C ASN A 41 -0.61 -8.30 -5.82
N ARG A 42 -1.25 -7.15 -5.64
CA ARG A 42 -2.70 -7.09 -5.46
C ARG A 42 -3.35 -7.16 -6.83
N ARG A 43 -4.21 -8.16 -7.00
CA ARG A 43 -5.00 -8.35 -8.23
C ARG A 43 -6.47 -8.13 -7.93
N ASP A 44 -7.15 -7.54 -8.89
CA ASP A 44 -8.60 -7.43 -8.89
C ASP A 44 -9.17 -8.85 -8.98
N PRO A 45 -10.02 -9.28 -8.04
CA PRO A 45 -10.51 -10.65 -8.00
C PRO A 45 -11.49 -10.96 -9.14
N VAL A 46 -12.06 -9.94 -9.81
CA VAL A 46 -13.01 -10.10 -10.91
C VAL A 46 -12.32 -10.04 -12.26
N THR A 47 -11.40 -9.08 -12.45
CA THR A 47 -10.73 -8.86 -13.74
C THR A 47 -9.35 -9.48 -13.84
N GLY A 48 -8.76 -9.95 -12.73
CA GLY A 48 -7.41 -10.52 -12.67
C GLY A 48 -6.28 -9.51 -12.92
N LYS A 49 -6.61 -8.25 -13.25
CA LYS A 49 -5.65 -7.18 -13.49
C LYS A 49 -5.00 -6.74 -12.17
N VAL A 50 -3.77 -6.23 -12.24
CA VAL A 50 -3.11 -5.64 -11.07
C VAL A 50 -3.97 -4.47 -10.58
N TRP A 51 -4.58 -4.65 -9.41
CA TRP A 51 -5.40 -3.64 -8.77
C TRP A 51 -4.49 -2.81 -7.90
N ILE A 52 -4.07 -1.68 -8.43
CA ILE A 52 -3.52 -0.62 -7.61
C ILE A 52 -4.27 0.60 -8.07
N SER A 53 -5.18 1.07 -7.21
CA SER A 53 -5.63 2.43 -7.30
C SER A 53 -4.36 3.28 -7.27
N CYS A 54 -3.95 3.78 -8.44
CA CYS A 54 -2.96 4.85 -8.56
C CYS A 54 -3.50 6.17 -7.96
N ASP A 55 -4.59 6.09 -7.19
CA ASP A 55 -5.09 7.17 -6.38
C ASP A 55 -4.00 7.68 -5.46
N GLU A 56 -3.96 9.00 -5.35
CA GLU A 56 -3.12 9.71 -4.40
C GLU A 56 -3.35 9.28 -2.94
N GLY A 57 -4.41 8.51 -2.66
CA GLY A 57 -4.75 7.93 -1.36
C GLY A 57 -4.06 6.59 -1.03
N ALA A 58 -3.40 5.92 -1.98
CA ALA A 58 -2.76 4.63 -1.76
C ALA A 58 -1.57 4.73 -0.80
N ARG A 59 -1.57 3.94 0.29
CA ARG A 59 -0.52 3.96 1.32
C ARG A 59 -0.06 2.56 1.71
N VAL A 60 1.23 2.44 2.02
CA VAL A 60 1.83 1.25 2.63
C VAL A 60 2.32 1.61 4.02
N CYS A 61 2.02 0.79 5.03
CA CYS A 61 2.46 1.07 6.39
C CYS A 61 3.89 0.57 6.64
N SER A 62 4.57 1.18 7.63
CA SER A 62 6.00 0.97 7.88
C SER A 62 6.37 -0.48 8.21
N VAL A 63 5.43 -1.31 8.67
CA VAL A 63 5.66 -2.73 8.99
C VAL A 63 6.03 -3.60 7.78
N HIS A 64 5.86 -3.07 6.56
CA HIS A 64 6.21 -3.77 5.31
C HIS A 64 7.59 -3.38 4.78
N PHE A 65 8.32 -2.55 5.51
CA PHE A 65 9.70 -2.21 5.19
C PHE A 65 10.61 -2.90 6.21
N ILE A 66 11.71 -3.44 5.73
CA ILE A 66 12.81 -3.91 6.56
C ILE A 66 13.71 -2.69 6.78
N ASP A 67 14.03 -2.40 8.04
CA ASP A 67 15.04 -1.39 8.41
C ASP A 67 16.46 -1.88 8.05
#